data_AF-A0A246B758-F1
#
_entry.id   AF-A0A246B758-F1
#
_cell.length_a   1.000
_cell.length_b   1.000
_cell.length_c   1.000
_cell.angle_alpha   90.00
_cell.angle_beta   90.00
_cell.angle_gamma   90.00
#
_symmetry.space_group_name_H-M   'P 1'
#
loop_
_entity.id
_entity.type
_entity.pdbx_description
1 polymer ?
#
loop_
_entity_poly.entity_id
_entity_poly.type
_entity_poly.pdbx_seq_one_letter_code
_entity_poly.pdbx_strand_id
1 'polypeptide(L)' 'QKNYQKQKYIFRKSRKRIETLFSQLCDQFKIRNNYAKSFNGFKTRVLSKITALTFIQFVNVFVFNRKMNRLKIELI' A
#
# COMPACT_ATOMS: atom_id res chain seq x y z
N GLN A 1 10.28 -6.98 24.48
CA GLN A 1 9.16 -7.48 25.32
C GLN A 1 9.61 -8.79 25.97
N LYS A 2 9.69 -8.84 27.30
CA LYS A 2 10.28 -9.98 28.05
C LYS A 2 9.55 -11.33 27.82
N ASN A 3 8.29 -11.32 27.36
CA ASN A 3 7.47 -12.54 27.14
C ASN A 3 6.89 -12.67 25.73
N TYR A 4 7.58 -12.18 24.69
CA TYR A 4 7.05 -12.26 23.32
C TYR A 4 7.13 -13.71 22.78
N GLN A 5 5.98 -14.35 22.61
CA GLN A 5 5.89 -15.61 21.88
C GLN A 5 5.80 -15.37 20.38
N LYS A 6 6.63 -16.08 19.62
CA LYS A 6 6.71 -15.94 18.17
C LYS A 6 5.43 -16.49 17.52
N GLN A 7 4.67 -15.61 16.90
CA GLN A 7 3.46 -15.97 16.15
C GLN A 7 3.81 -16.92 14.98
N LYS A 8 2.85 -17.79 14.59
CA LYS A 8 3.02 -18.69 13.44
C LYS A 8 3.42 -17.92 12.19
N TYR A 9 4.23 -18.55 11.33
CA TYR A 9 4.81 -17.91 10.14
C TYR A 9 3.77 -17.25 9.22
N ILE A 10 2.62 -17.90 9.00
CA ILE A 10 1.54 -17.42 8.13
C ILE A 10 1.02 -16.05 8.59
N PHE A 11 0.77 -15.88 9.89
CA PHE A 11 0.30 -14.62 10.46
C PHE A 11 1.36 -13.52 10.37
N ARG A 12 2.63 -13.86 10.61
CA ARG A 12 3.75 -12.91 10.49
C ARG A 12 3.93 -12.43 9.05
N LYS A 13 3.83 -13.33 8.06
CA LYS A 13 3.92 -13.01 6.63
C LYS A 13 2.78 -12.08 6.20
N SER A 14 1.56 -12.37 6.63
CA SER A 14 0.38 -11.57 6.32
C SER A 14 0.45 -10.19 6.96
N ARG A 15 0.80 -10.11 8.25
CA ARG A 15 1.00 -8.83 8.96
C ARG A 15 2.04 -7.97 8.25
N LYS A 16 3.20 -8.52 7.91
CA LYS A 16 4.27 -7.78 7.22
C LYS A 16 3.79 -7.20 5.88
N ARG A 17 2.94 -7.93 5.14
CA ARG A 17 2.36 -7.44 3.89
C ARG A 17 1.41 -6.28 4.14
N ILE A 18 0.49 -6.42 5.10
CA ILE A 18 -0.46 -5.37 5.48
C ILE A 18 0.29 -4.10 5.90
N GLU A 19 1.28 -4.23 6.79
CA GLU A 19 2.10 -3.10 7.25
C GLU A 19 2.84 -2.42 6.10
N THR A 20 3.48 -3.20 5.22
CA THR A 20 4.18 -2.63 4.05
C THR A 20 3.22 -1.84 3.16
N LEU A 21 2.04 -2.39 2.90
CA LEU A 21 1.03 -1.78 2.03
C LEU A 21 0.46 -0.50 2.65
N PHE A 22 0.21 -0.49 3.97
CA PHE A 22 -0.23 0.71 4.70
C PHE A 22 0.85 1.79 4.78
N SER A 23 2.10 1.45 5.09
CA SER A 23 3.21 2.41 5.05
C SER A 23 3.31 3.06 3.69
N GLN A 24 3.11 2.29 2.62
CA GLN A 24 3.16 2.82 1.27
C GLN A 24 2.02 3.78 0.92
N LEU A 25 0.80 3.43 1.31
CA LEU A 25 -0.35 4.31 1.15
C LEU A 25 -0.20 5.62 1.96
N CYS A 26 0.36 5.53 3.16
CA CYS A 26 0.62 6.69 4.01
C CYS A 26 1.71 7.59 3.46
N ASP A 27 2.84 7.03 3.02
CA ASP A 27 4.01 7.83 2.64
C ASP A 27 3.94 8.28 1.17
N GLN A 28 3.67 7.37 0.22
CA GLN A 28 3.67 7.70 -1.21
C GLN A 28 2.36 8.35 -1.67
N PHE A 29 1.22 7.82 -1.23
CA PHE A 29 -0.10 8.33 -1.65
C PHE A 29 -0.69 9.35 -0.67
N LYS A 30 0.00 9.62 0.45
CA LYS A 30 -0.44 10.55 1.50
C LYS A 30 -1.90 10.32 1.88
N ILE A 31 -2.31 9.06 2.07
CA ILE A 31 -3.75 8.69 2.20
C ILE A 31 -4.43 9.36 3.39
N ARG A 32 -3.67 9.70 4.44
CA ARG A 32 -4.13 10.39 5.64
C ARG A 32 -4.61 11.82 5.39
N ASN A 33 -4.13 12.47 4.33
CA ASN A 33 -4.48 13.86 4.04
C ASN A 33 -5.77 13.91 3.21
N ASN A 34 -6.83 14.43 3.82
CA ASN A 34 -8.09 14.73 3.14
C ASN A 34 -8.20 16.23 2.82
N TYR A 35 -8.42 16.54 1.55
CA TYR A 35 -8.74 17.90 1.08
C TYR A 35 -10.10 17.97 0.39
N ALA A 36 -10.89 16.89 0.43
CA ALA A 36 -12.21 16.87 -0.16
C ALA A 36 -13.19 17.68 0.71
N LYS A 37 -13.98 18.55 0.06
CA LYS A 37 -15.00 19.38 0.70
C LYS A 37 -16.37 18.69 0.78
N SER A 38 -16.48 17.45 0.29
CA SER A 38 -17.70 16.64 0.31
C SER A 38 -17.38 15.16 0.53
N PHE A 39 -18.35 14.42 1.06
CA PHE A 39 -18.21 12.99 1.32
C PHE A 39 -18.02 12.18 0.03
N ASN A 40 -18.70 12.57 -1.05
CA ASN A 40 -18.51 11.92 -2.36
C ASN A 40 -17.07 12.09 -2.85
N GLY A 41 -16.52 13.31 -2.76
CA GLY A 41 -15.13 13.56 -3.13
C GLY A 41 -14.13 12.80 -2.27
N PHE A 42 -14.43 12.62 -0.97
CA PHE A 42 -13.63 11.79 -0.08
C PHE A 42 -13.60 10.33 -0.53
N LYS A 43 -14.76 9.73 -0.82
CA LYS A 43 -14.87 8.35 -1.34
C LYS A 43 -14.07 8.16 -2.62
N THR A 44 -14.28 9.03 -3.61
CA THR A 44 -13.58 8.96 -4.89
C THR A 44 -12.07 9.08 -4.72
N ARG A 45 -11.60 9.94 -3.80
CA ARG A 45 -10.17 10.13 -3.54
C ARG A 45 -9.55 8.91 -2.88
N VAL A 46 -10.19 8.32 -1.87
CA VAL A 46 -9.71 7.08 -1.24
C VAL A 46 -9.64 5.96 -2.27
N LEU A 47 -10.70 5.78 -3.06
CA LEU A 47 -10.76 4.78 -4.13
C LEU A 47 -9.62 4.99 -5.14
N SER A 48 -9.43 6.21 -5.63
CA SER A 48 -8.38 6.53 -6.60
C SER A 48 -6.96 6.19 -6.10
N LYS A 49 -6.67 6.42 -4.81
CA LYS A 49 -5.36 6.10 -4.22
C LYS A 49 -5.12 4.60 -4.11
N ILE A 50 -6.17 3.83 -3.76
CA ILE A 50 -6.11 2.37 -3.71
C ILE A 50 -5.94 1.80 -5.12
N THR A 51 -6.69 2.29 -6.10
CA THR A 51 -6.58 1.86 -7.50
C THR A 51 -5.22 2.20 -8.11
N ALA A 52 -4.67 3.38 -7.83
CA ALA A 52 -3.34 3.74 -8.31
C ALA A 52 -2.24 2.82 -7.74
N LEU A 53 -2.35 2.45 -6.46
CA LEU A 53 -1.46 1.49 -5.83
C LEU A 53 -1.52 0.12 -6.53
N THR A 54 -2.72 -0.43 -6.73
CA THR A 54 -2.89 -1.74 -7.36
C THR A 54 -2.42 -1.74 -8.81
N PHE A 55 -2.66 -0.64 -9.54
CA PHE A 55 -2.18 -0.48 -10.91
C PHE A 55 -0.65 -0.47 -10.99
N ILE A 56 0.04 0.26 -10.11
CA ILE A 56 1.51 0.27 -10.09
C ILE A 56 2.07 -1.11 -9.73
N GLN A 57 1.46 -1.80 -8.76
CA GLN A 57 1.83 -3.18 -8.41
C GLN A 57 1.67 -4.14 -9.59
N PHE A 58 0.57 -3.99 -10.34
CA PHE A 58 0.30 -4.75 -11.55
C PHE A 58 1.39 -4.49 -12.59
N VAL A 59 1.61 -3.23 -12.98
CA VAL A 59 2.61 -2.87 -14.00
C VAL A 59 4.00 -3.36 -13.61
N ASN A 60 4.40 -3.20 -12.34
CA ASN A 60 5.70 -3.69 -11.87
C ASN A 60 5.90 -5.19 -12.07
N VAL A 61 4.89 -6.00 -11.76
CA VAL A 61 4.99 -7.46 -11.85
C VAL A 61 4.84 -7.93 -13.29
N PHE A 62 3.83 -7.43 -14.00
CA PHE A 62 3.44 -7.97 -15.30
C PHE A 62 4.17 -7.34 -16.48
N VAL A 63 4.56 -6.07 -16.40
CA VAL A 63 5.26 -5.37 -17.49
C VAL A 63 6.77 -5.39 -17.26
N PHE A 64 7.21 -5.06 -16.04
CA PHE A 64 8.63 -4.89 -15.73
C PHE A 64 9.29 -6.10 -15.05
N ASN A 65 8.53 -7.14 -14.70
CA ASN A 65 9.01 -8.31 -13.94
C ASN A 65 9.80 -7.94 -12.64
N ARG A 66 9.42 -6.83 -12.01
CA ARG A 66 10.01 -6.31 -10.76
C ARG A 66 9.21 -6.78 -9.55
N LYS A 67 9.80 -6.66 -8.35
CA LYS A 67 9.12 -6.98 -7.09
C LYS A 67 7.90 -6.07 -6.89
N MET A 68 6.74 -6.67 -6.58
CA MET A 68 5.46 -5.99 -6.34
C MET A 68 5.54 -4.77 -5.43
N ASN A 69 6.31 -4.84 -4.34
CA ASN A 69 6.37 -3.79 -3.33
C ASN A 69 7.31 -2.63 -3.70
N ARG A 70 7.92 -2.60 -4.89
CA ARG A 70 8.82 -1.51 -5.33
C ARG A 70 8.00 -0.37 -5.95
N LEU A 71 7.36 0.45 -5.09
CA LEU A 71 6.48 1.53 -5.53
C LEU A 71 7.15 2.89 -5.71
N LYS A 72 8.40 3.07 -5.26
CA LYS A 72 9.16 4.28 -5.59
C LYS A 72 9.26 4.33 -7.10
N ILE A 73 8.62 5.32 -7.68
CA ILE A 73 8.46 5.55 -9.11
C ILE A 73 9.85 5.73 -9.72
N GLU A 74 10.45 4.64 -10.17
CA GLU A 74 11.36 4.61 -11.32
C GLU A 74 10.49 4.17 -12.52
N LEU A 75 9.52 5.01 -12.90
CA LEU A 75 8.78 4.87 -14.17
C LEU A 75 9.62 5.43 -15.34
N ILE A 76 10.95 5.29 -15.25
CA ILE A 76 11.91 5.58 -16.32
C ILE A 76 12.60 4.26 -16.66
#